data_AF-A0A9N7YD21-F1
#
_entry.id   AF-A0A9N7YD21-F1
#
_cell.length_a   1.000
_cell.length_b   1.000
_cell.length_c   1.000
_cell.angle_alpha   90.00
_cell.angle_beta   90.00
_cell.angle_gamma   90.00
#
_symmetry.space_group_name_H-M   'P 1'
#
loop_
_entity.id
_entity.type
_entity.pdbx_description
1 polymer ?
#
loop_
_entity_poly.entity_id
_entity_poly.type
_entity_poly.pdbx_seq_one_letter_code
_entity_poly.pdbx_strand_id
1 'polypeptide(L)'
;MKNSKQKIIIKQMDSAMKEDNQFEEAKKELETWKTKVERADDVKSRLIMEKLEEDEAKKIAKTEMTALLKEGAECVEDFNQRMSAVKEEILKLSKRKSDLLDKLRGCQADLQNKRAESTKLKQKFKIYAQIPDTEVRFSAQDKEESDDGSQPIRGVFIINQRSTVLLQGGDALITFEEEKVASQILKIAKCTVSWEGMSLNVKPKRITMDPAVKFEVHLDVSRKDLKVSNIPPSMPEERMRDRLEISFSRPSRGGGEVEGVEYDKNTGTGLITFLHPGVAEVLALRGKYLVDLDSEVNAQVGPVYKHQLCKFQTFCGSPKRTILLTDIKDIKDIMDEEDVQDVIEFHFQNPKNRGGEIESIKYVSGGKALQAFFCGDAGNRED
;
A
#
# COMPACT_ATOMS: atom_id res chain seq x y z
N MET A 1 12.34 -81.42 -139.92
CA MET A 1 12.36 -80.05 -139.36
C MET A 1 13.64 -79.94 -138.54
N LYS A 2 14.76 -79.32 -138.96
CA LYS A 2 15.12 -77.87 -139.09
C LYS A 2 14.86 -77.03 -137.82
N ASN A 3 15.88 -76.22 -137.44
CA ASN A 3 16.09 -75.27 -136.31
C ASN A 3 16.55 -75.86 -134.96
N SER A 4 17.57 -75.38 -134.23
CA SER A 4 18.39 -74.16 -134.33
C SER A 4 19.74 -74.34 -133.59
N LYS A 5 20.84 -74.06 -134.30
CA LYS A 5 22.24 -73.98 -133.83
C LYS A 5 22.67 -72.54 -133.47
N GLN A 6 21.74 -71.63 -133.16
CA GLN A 6 22.03 -70.18 -133.23
C GLN A 6 22.14 -69.43 -131.88
N LYS A 7 22.50 -70.07 -130.76
CA LYS A 7 22.55 -69.38 -129.44
C LYS A 7 23.89 -69.38 -128.67
N ILE A 8 25.00 -69.85 -129.24
CA ILE A 8 26.25 -70.04 -128.48
C ILE A 8 27.35 -68.96 -128.68
N ILE A 9 27.32 -68.09 -129.70
CA ILE A 9 28.52 -67.26 -130.02
C ILE A 9 28.60 -65.88 -129.31
N ILE A 10 27.57 -65.33 -128.68
CA ILE A 10 27.64 -63.93 -128.18
C ILE A 10 28.28 -63.75 -126.78
N LYS A 11 28.66 -64.81 -126.05
CA LYS A 11 28.99 -64.68 -124.62
C LYS A 11 30.48 -64.47 -124.24
N GLN A 12 31.41 -64.18 -125.16
CA GLN A 12 32.86 -64.30 -124.85
C GLN A 12 33.78 -63.06 -124.95
N MET A 13 33.33 -61.82 -125.20
CA MET A 13 34.27 -60.69 -125.40
C MET A 13 34.37 -59.59 -124.31
N ASP A 14 33.63 -59.63 -123.19
CA ASP A 14 33.55 -58.47 -122.26
C ASP A 14 34.46 -58.48 -121.00
N SER A 15 35.43 -59.40 -120.86
CA SER A 15 36.04 -59.66 -119.53
C SER A 15 37.36 -58.96 -119.15
N ALA A 16 38.19 -58.44 -120.07
CA ALA A 16 39.64 -58.31 -119.77
C ALA A 16 40.21 -56.91 -119.41
N MET A 17 39.50 -55.79 -119.58
CA MET A 17 40.10 -54.44 -119.41
C MET A 17 39.95 -53.80 -118.02
N LYS A 18 39.75 -54.57 -116.94
CA LYS A 18 39.39 -54.01 -115.63
C LYS A 18 40.46 -54.03 -114.53
N GLU A 19 41.59 -54.72 -114.68
CA GLU A 19 42.41 -55.11 -113.50
C GLU A 19 43.64 -54.21 -113.18
N ASP A 20 44.39 -53.68 -114.15
CA ASP A 20 45.75 -53.12 -113.86
C ASP A 20 45.75 -51.69 -113.25
N ASN A 21 44.68 -50.93 -113.47
CA ASN A 21 44.51 -49.62 -112.83
C ASN A 21 44.29 -49.74 -111.31
N GLN A 22 44.02 -50.95 -110.80
CA GLN A 22 43.62 -51.18 -109.41
C GLN A 22 44.81 -51.26 -108.43
N PHE A 23 46.06 -51.53 -108.89
CA PHE A 23 47.16 -51.91 -107.98
C PHE A 23 48.05 -50.76 -107.48
N GLU A 24 48.40 -49.80 -108.34
CA GLU A 24 49.15 -48.58 -107.94
C GLU A 24 48.29 -47.69 -107.04
N GLU A 25 46.99 -47.62 -107.36
CA GLU A 25 45.97 -46.96 -106.56
C GLU A 25 45.91 -47.57 -105.15
N ALA A 26 45.96 -48.90 -105.04
CA ALA A 26 45.97 -49.61 -103.76
C ALA A 26 47.21 -49.34 -102.88
N LYS A 27 48.40 -49.07 -103.45
CA LYS A 27 49.63 -48.86 -102.67
C LYS A 27 49.74 -47.44 -102.13
N LYS A 28 49.34 -46.43 -102.92
CA LYS A 28 49.15 -45.06 -102.41
C LYS A 28 48.04 -45.03 -101.38
N GLU A 29 46.94 -45.75 -101.61
CA GLU A 29 45.93 -45.97 -100.59
C GLU A 29 46.57 -46.54 -99.33
N LEU A 30 47.38 -47.61 -99.40
CA LEU A 30 47.97 -48.25 -98.23
C LEU A 30 48.84 -47.29 -97.38
N GLU A 31 49.72 -46.50 -98.00
CA GLU A 31 50.52 -45.53 -97.25
C GLU A 31 49.65 -44.41 -96.65
N THR A 32 48.64 -43.92 -97.40
CA THR A 32 47.68 -42.98 -96.81
C THR A 32 46.88 -43.62 -95.68
N TRP A 33 46.58 -44.91 -95.75
CA TRP A 33 45.94 -45.68 -94.67
C TRP A 33 46.87 -45.82 -93.46
N LYS A 34 48.18 -46.03 -93.68
CA LYS A 34 49.16 -46.19 -92.60
C LYS A 34 49.39 -44.88 -91.83
N THR A 35 49.58 -43.76 -92.52
CA THR A 35 49.63 -42.43 -91.87
C THR A 35 48.29 -42.02 -91.27
N LYS A 36 47.16 -42.50 -91.80
CA LYS A 36 45.85 -42.31 -91.16
C LYS A 36 45.75 -43.13 -89.87
N VAL A 37 46.28 -44.37 -89.83
CA VAL A 37 46.29 -45.23 -88.64
C VAL A 37 47.17 -44.66 -87.54
N GLU A 38 48.39 -44.22 -87.86
CA GLU A 38 49.30 -43.64 -86.87
C GLU A 38 48.74 -42.32 -86.29
N ARG A 39 48.19 -41.45 -87.15
CA ARG A 39 47.46 -40.25 -86.70
C ARG A 39 46.24 -40.62 -85.85
N ALA A 40 45.53 -41.70 -86.18
CA ALA A 40 44.40 -42.16 -85.39
C ALA A 40 44.83 -42.70 -84.02
N ASP A 41 45.96 -43.38 -83.92
CA ASP A 41 46.50 -43.90 -82.65
C ASP A 41 47.07 -42.80 -81.76
N ASP A 42 47.71 -41.77 -82.31
CA ASP A 42 48.13 -40.58 -81.56
C ASP A 42 46.92 -39.81 -81.02
N VAL A 43 45.88 -39.64 -81.85
CA VAL A 43 44.62 -39.03 -81.40
C VAL A 43 43.99 -39.88 -80.32
N LYS A 44 43.95 -41.20 -80.48
CA LYS A 44 43.40 -42.14 -79.49
C LYS A 44 44.15 -42.06 -78.15
N SER A 45 45.47 -42.02 -78.17
CA SER A 45 46.29 -41.95 -76.94
C SER A 45 46.08 -40.62 -76.21
N ARG A 46 45.97 -39.51 -76.95
CA ARG A 46 45.63 -38.20 -76.38
C ARG A 46 44.23 -38.19 -75.75
N LEU A 47 43.25 -38.75 -76.45
CA LEU A 47 41.87 -38.90 -75.96
C LEU A 47 41.80 -39.75 -74.69
N ILE A 48 42.65 -40.77 -74.56
CA ILE A 48 42.75 -41.59 -73.36
C ILE A 48 43.31 -40.80 -72.18
N MET A 49 44.37 -39.99 -72.39
CA MET A 49 44.92 -39.15 -71.32
C MET A 49 43.92 -38.08 -70.87
N GLU A 50 43.30 -37.37 -71.81
CA GLU A 50 42.29 -36.36 -71.52
C GLU A 50 41.10 -36.97 -70.76
N LYS A 51 40.64 -38.17 -71.17
CA LYS A 51 39.60 -38.91 -70.43
C LYS A 51 40.05 -39.25 -69.00
N LEU A 52 41.29 -39.68 -68.79
CA LEU A 52 41.79 -40.02 -67.46
C LEU A 52 41.89 -38.77 -66.57
N GLU A 53 42.37 -37.65 -67.10
CA GLU A 53 42.42 -36.36 -66.42
C GLU A 53 41.01 -35.87 -66.05
N GLU A 54 40.06 -35.99 -66.98
CA GLU A 54 38.65 -35.64 -66.75
C GLU A 54 37.99 -36.55 -65.71
N ASP A 55 38.27 -37.86 -65.73
CA ASP A 55 37.78 -38.82 -64.74
C ASP A 55 38.37 -38.55 -63.34
N GLU A 56 39.65 -38.14 -63.25
CA GLU A 56 40.30 -37.77 -61.99
C GLU A 56 39.77 -36.43 -61.46
N ALA A 57 39.64 -35.41 -62.32
CA ALA A 57 39.02 -34.13 -61.97
C ALA A 57 37.57 -34.31 -61.50
N LYS A 58 36.79 -35.17 -62.18
CA LYS A 58 35.43 -35.54 -61.78
C LYS A 58 35.40 -36.22 -60.42
N LYS A 59 36.37 -37.08 -60.12
CA LYS A 59 36.49 -37.74 -58.81
C LYS A 59 36.79 -36.73 -57.71
N ILE A 60 37.72 -35.81 -57.93
CA ILE A 60 38.08 -34.73 -57.00
C ILE A 60 36.88 -33.81 -56.75
N ALA A 61 36.25 -33.32 -57.81
CA ALA A 61 35.06 -32.48 -57.73
C ALA A 61 33.91 -33.18 -56.99
N LYS A 62 33.73 -34.49 -57.20
CA LYS A 62 32.73 -35.28 -56.47
C LYS A 62 33.06 -35.37 -54.97
N THR A 63 34.34 -35.57 -54.61
CA THR A 63 34.75 -35.62 -53.20
C THR A 63 34.59 -34.27 -52.49
N GLU A 64 34.98 -33.17 -53.14
CA GLU A 64 34.80 -31.81 -52.61
C GLU A 64 33.32 -31.47 -52.46
N MET A 65 32.49 -31.80 -53.46
CA MET A 65 31.05 -31.63 -53.38
C MET A 65 30.46 -32.39 -52.19
N THR A 66 30.89 -33.63 -51.94
CA THR A 66 30.43 -34.38 -50.77
C THR A 66 30.90 -33.80 -49.43
N ALA A 67 32.11 -33.24 -49.37
CA ALA A 67 32.63 -32.59 -48.18
C ALA A 67 31.86 -31.30 -47.85
N LEU A 68 31.62 -30.46 -48.85
CA LEU A 68 30.83 -29.22 -48.70
C LEU A 68 29.38 -29.50 -48.29
N LEU A 69 28.76 -30.55 -48.84
CA LEU A 69 27.43 -30.98 -48.42
C LEU A 69 27.38 -31.40 -46.95
N LYS A 70 28.43 -32.09 -46.48
CA LYS A 70 28.55 -32.53 -45.09
C LYS A 70 28.75 -31.34 -44.14
N GLU A 71 29.68 -30.44 -44.45
CA GLU A 71 29.91 -29.21 -43.66
C GLU A 71 28.66 -28.32 -43.64
N GLY A 72 27.96 -28.20 -44.77
CA GLY A 72 26.68 -27.48 -44.85
C GLY A 72 25.62 -28.09 -43.94
N ALA A 73 25.51 -29.43 -43.90
CA ALA A 73 24.57 -30.13 -43.01
C ALA A 73 24.92 -29.93 -41.53
N GLU A 74 26.19 -30.07 -41.14
CA GLU A 74 26.67 -29.85 -39.77
C GLU A 74 26.43 -28.40 -39.31
N CYS A 75 26.68 -27.42 -40.18
CA CYS A 75 26.43 -26.00 -39.90
C CYS A 75 24.94 -25.71 -39.67
N VAL A 76 24.05 -26.30 -40.48
CA VAL A 76 22.60 -26.16 -40.30
C VAL A 76 22.14 -26.81 -39.00
N GLU A 77 22.72 -27.95 -38.63
CA GLU A 77 22.39 -28.63 -37.38
C GLU A 77 22.82 -27.82 -36.15
N ASP A 78 24.07 -27.32 -36.13
CA ASP A 78 24.57 -26.45 -35.04
C ASP A 78 23.78 -25.15 -34.94
N PHE A 79 23.42 -24.52 -36.07
CA PHE A 79 22.56 -23.35 -36.07
C PHE A 79 21.17 -23.64 -35.47
N ASN A 80 20.56 -24.77 -35.84
CA ASN A 80 19.26 -25.17 -35.31
C ASN A 80 19.32 -25.46 -33.80
N GLN A 81 20.39 -26.08 -33.31
CA GLN A 81 20.62 -26.32 -31.88
C GLN A 81 20.80 -25.01 -31.10
N ARG A 82 21.58 -24.07 -31.61
CA ARG A 82 21.74 -22.75 -30.98
C ARG A 82 20.42 -21.97 -30.99
N MET A 83 19.68 -22.04 -32.09
CA MET A 83 18.38 -21.39 -32.23
C MET A 83 17.34 -21.97 -31.25
N SER A 84 17.32 -23.30 -31.05
CA SER A 84 16.43 -23.92 -30.06
C SER A 84 16.82 -23.52 -28.63
N ALA A 85 18.12 -23.51 -28.30
CA ALA A 85 18.61 -23.08 -26.99
C ALA A 85 18.20 -21.63 -26.67
N VAL A 86 18.39 -20.70 -27.62
CA VAL A 86 17.99 -19.29 -27.45
C VAL A 86 16.47 -19.16 -27.32
N LYS A 87 15.68 -19.92 -28.09
CA LYS A 87 14.22 -19.95 -27.95
C LYS A 87 13.79 -20.42 -26.56
N GLU A 88 14.42 -21.45 -26.02
CA GLU A 88 14.14 -21.92 -24.65
C GLU A 88 14.50 -20.88 -23.59
N GLU A 89 15.62 -20.16 -23.73
CA GLU A 89 15.98 -19.09 -22.81
C GLU A 89 14.99 -17.93 -22.85
N ILE A 90 14.54 -17.53 -24.05
CA ILE A 90 13.50 -16.49 -24.19
C ILE A 90 12.21 -16.93 -23.48
N LEU A 91 11.80 -18.19 -23.63
CA LEU A 91 10.63 -18.73 -22.94
C LEU A 91 10.82 -18.74 -21.41
N LYS A 92 11.99 -19.17 -20.92
CA LYS A 92 12.33 -19.15 -19.49
C LYS A 92 12.31 -17.72 -18.91
N LEU A 93 12.91 -16.76 -19.62
CA LEU A 93 12.93 -15.35 -19.22
C LEU A 93 11.54 -14.72 -19.26
N SER A 94 10.73 -15.03 -20.28
CA SER A 94 9.35 -14.56 -20.39
C SER A 94 8.50 -15.07 -19.22
N LYS A 95 8.62 -16.36 -18.88
CA LYS A 95 7.94 -16.95 -17.71
C LYS A 95 8.37 -16.26 -16.42
N ARG A 96 9.68 -16.10 -16.20
CA ARG A 96 10.21 -15.41 -15.01
C ARG A 96 9.74 -13.95 -14.91
N LYS A 97 9.65 -13.25 -16.05
CA LYS A 97 9.10 -11.89 -16.11
C LYS A 97 7.63 -11.86 -15.70
N SER A 98 6.81 -12.80 -16.20
CA SER A 98 5.41 -12.93 -15.79
C SER A 98 5.28 -13.19 -14.29
N ASP A 99 6.03 -14.17 -13.76
CA ASP A 99 6.02 -14.51 -12.33
C ASP A 99 6.43 -13.32 -11.45
N LEU A 100 7.42 -12.54 -11.89
CA LEU A 100 7.85 -11.33 -11.17
C LEU A 100 6.78 -10.22 -11.21
N LEU A 101 6.08 -10.05 -12.33
CA LEU A 101 4.97 -9.09 -12.45
C LEU A 101 3.81 -9.46 -11.53
N ASP A 102 3.48 -10.74 -11.43
CA ASP A 102 2.42 -11.23 -10.54
C ASP A 102 2.81 -11.06 -9.07
N LYS A 103 4.06 -11.37 -8.70
CA LYS A 103 4.61 -11.07 -7.36
C LYS A 103 4.57 -9.58 -7.04
N LEU A 104 4.94 -8.73 -7.99
CA LEU A 104 4.92 -7.28 -7.82
C LEU A 104 3.49 -6.77 -7.59
N ARG A 105 2.52 -7.30 -8.34
CA ARG A 105 1.10 -6.98 -8.14
C ARG A 105 0.60 -7.41 -6.77
N GLY A 106 0.98 -8.61 -6.31
CA GLY A 106 0.66 -9.11 -4.96
C GLY A 106 1.22 -8.19 -3.87
N CYS A 107 2.52 -7.89 -3.92
CA CYS A 107 3.17 -6.99 -2.97
C CYS A 107 2.54 -5.58 -2.98
N GLN A 108 2.13 -5.07 -4.14
CA GLN A 108 1.49 -3.77 -4.25
C GLN A 108 0.09 -3.77 -3.62
N ALA A 109 -0.69 -4.85 -3.80
CA ALA A 109 -1.98 -5.02 -3.15
C ALA A 109 -1.84 -5.12 -1.62
N ASP A 110 -0.87 -5.91 -1.14
CA ASP A 110 -0.57 -6.02 0.29
C ASP A 110 -0.16 -4.67 0.90
N LEU A 111 0.67 -3.92 0.19
CA LEU A 111 1.09 -2.58 0.61
C LEU A 111 -0.07 -1.59 0.65
N GLN A 112 -0.99 -1.64 -0.33
CA GLN A 112 -2.21 -0.83 -0.30
C GLN A 112 -3.12 -1.21 0.86
N ASN A 113 -3.31 -2.51 1.12
CA ASN A 113 -4.07 -3.00 2.27
C ASN A 113 -3.46 -2.50 3.58
N LYS A 114 -2.14 -2.61 3.75
CA LYS A 114 -1.44 -2.10 4.94
C LYS A 114 -1.54 -0.59 5.09
N ARG A 115 -1.48 0.17 3.98
CA ARG A 115 -1.71 1.63 3.99
C ARG A 115 -3.15 1.96 4.38
N ALA A 116 -4.14 1.25 3.86
CA ALA A 116 -5.55 1.44 4.21
C ALA A 116 -5.80 1.11 5.69
N GLU A 117 -5.24 0.01 6.21
CA GLU A 117 -5.25 -0.34 7.63
C GLU A 117 -4.62 0.77 8.47
N SER A 118 -3.45 1.28 8.09
CA SER A 118 -2.77 2.37 8.80
C SER A 118 -3.61 3.65 8.81
N THR A 119 -4.21 4.04 7.69
CA THR A 119 -5.09 5.21 7.60
C THR A 119 -6.33 5.05 8.49
N LYS A 120 -6.97 3.87 8.43
CA LYS A 120 -8.12 3.54 9.29
C LYS A 120 -7.74 3.60 10.77
N LEU A 121 -6.55 3.11 11.12
CA LEU A 121 -6.04 3.15 12.48
C LEU A 121 -5.75 4.58 12.95
N LYS A 122 -5.08 5.39 12.11
CA LYS A 122 -4.84 6.81 12.37
C LYS A 122 -6.14 7.59 12.57
N GLN A 123 -7.16 7.31 11.76
CA GLN A 123 -8.49 7.92 11.93
C GLN A 123 -9.16 7.46 13.23
N LYS A 124 -9.10 6.16 13.54
CA LYS A 124 -9.69 5.60 14.76
C LYS A 124 -9.08 6.19 16.03
N PHE A 125 -7.79 6.50 16.04
CA PHE A 125 -7.08 7.06 17.19
C PHE A 125 -6.89 8.58 17.14
N LYS A 126 -7.47 9.27 16.15
CA LYS A 126 -7.44 10.73 16.12
C LYS A 126 -8.48 11.25 17.09
N ILE A 127 -8.01 11.73 18.24
CA ILE A 127 -8.87 12.22 19.30
C ILE A 127 -9.18 13.68 19.06
N TYR A 128 -10.47 13.98 18.94
CA TYR A 128 -10.99 15.33 18.99
C TYR A 128 -11.68 15.49 20.34
N ALA A 129 -10.94 15.95 21.34
CA ALA A 129 -11.51 16.34 22.61
C ALA A 129 -11.80 17.84 22.55
N GLN A 130 -13.08 18.21 22.58
CA GLN A 130 -13.46 19.59 22.85
C GLN A 130 -13.30 19.81 24.35
N ILE A 131 -12.41 20.72 24.73
CA ILE A 131 -12.21 21.10 26.12
C ILE A 131 -13.28 22.16 26.43
N PRO A 132 -14.22 21.89 27.34
CA PRO A 132 -15.28 22.83 27.65
C PRO A 132 -14.72 24.03 28.43
N ASP A 133 -15.24 25.22 28.15
CA ASP A 133 -15.02 26.39 29.01
C ASP A 133 -15.63 26.10 30.39
N THR A 134 -14.77 25.98 31.40
CA THR A 134 -15.18 25.58 32.76
C THR A 134 -14.51 26.51 33.76
N GLU A 135 -15.27 26.95 34.77
CA GLU A 135 -14.71 27.70 35.89
C GLU A 135 -13.79 26.80 36.72
N VAL A 136 -12.56 27.27 36.95
CA VAL A 136 -11.53 26.54 37.70
C VAL A 136 -11.25 27.26 39.00
N ARG A 137 -10.88 26.50 40.03
CA ARG A 137 -10.43 27.04 41.32
C ARG A 137 -8.96 26.71 41.51
N PHE A 138 -8.21 27.67 42.06
CA PHE A 138 -6.82 27.44 42.43
C PHE A 138 -6.74 26.40 43.54
N SER A 139 -5.96 25.35 43.30
CA SER A 139 -5.79 24.21 44.21
C SER A 139 -4.75 24.49 45.30
N ALA A 140 -3.67 25.18 44.95
CA ALA A 140 -2.57 25.49 45.86
C ALA A 140 -1.77 26.70 45.36
N GLN A 141 -1.11 27.37 46.29
CA GLN A 141 -0.01 28.29 46.00
C GLN A 141 1.29 27.51 46.20
N ASP A 142 2.17 27.50 45.19
CA ASP A 142 3.50 26.89 45.34
C ASP A 142 4.29 27.62 46.43
N LYS A 143 4.83 26.85 47.38
CA LYS A 143 5.54 27.37 48.57
C LYS A 143 7.06 27.34 48.45
N GLU A 144 7.61 26.77 47.37
CA GLU A 144 9.02 26.36 47.32
C GLU A 144 9.89 27.04 46.26
N GLU A 145 9.35 27.88 45.39
CA GLU A 145 10.15 28.58 44.38
C GLU A 145 10.25 30.07 44.76
N SER A 146 11.45 30.65 44.62
CA SER A 146 11.72 32.04 44.98
C SER A 146 10.63 32.97 44.46
N ASP A 147 10.19 33.91 45.32
CA ASP A 147 9.19 34.96 45.05
C ASP A 147 9.68 36.00 44.00
N ASP A 148 10.36 35.55 42.95
CA ASP A 148 10.46 36.31 41.73
C ASP A 148 9.13 36.08 41.01
N GLY A 149 8.18 37.01 41.14
CA GLY A 149 6.82 36.90 40.61
C GLY A 149 6.73 36.73 39.07
N SER A 150 7.84 36.47 38.39
CA SER A 150 7.99 36.15 36.97
C SER A 150 7.43 34.78 36.57
N GLN A 151 7.18 33.88 37.52
CA GLN A 151 6.72 32.52 37.20
C GLN A 151 5.29 32.47 36.63
N PRO A 152 5.04 31.65 35.60
CA PRO A 152 3.71 31.50 35.04
C PRO A 152 2.76 30.80 36.02
N ILE A 153 1.46 31.07 35.88
CA ILE A 153 0.42 30.29 36.57
C ILE A 153 0.29 28.95 35.84
N ARG A 154 0.61 27.85 36.52
CA ARG A 154 0.50 26.50 35.95
C ARG A 154 -0.86 25.88 36.27
N GLY A 155 -1.48 25.26 35.27
CA GLY A 155 -2.71 24.49 35.38
C GLY A 155 -2.49 23.09 34.81
N VAL A 156 -2.87 22.06 35.56
CA VAL A 156 -2.79 20.66 35.11
C VAL A 156 -4.19 20.08 35.05
N PHE A 157 -4.66 19.80 33.84
CA PHE A 157 -6.00 19.25 33.60
C PHE A 157 -5.90 17.81 33.11
N ILE A 158 -6.61 16.90 33.78
CA ILE A 158 -6.67 15.49 33.37
C ILE A 158 -7.92 15.28 32.53
N ILE A 159 -7.73 15.01 31.24
CA ILE A 159 -8.82 14.72 30.31
C ILE A 159 -8.95 13.20 30.16
N ASN A 160 -10.12 12.68 30.53
CA ASN A 160 -10.46 11.27 30.45
C ASN A 160 -11.62 11.06 29.47
N GLN A 161 -11.32 10.57 28.27
CA GLN A 161 -12.33 10.05 27.35
C GLN A 161 -12.62 8.60 27.68
N ARG A 162 -13.80 8.35 28.26
CA ARG A 162 -14.25 7.00 28.63
C ARG A 162 -14.57 6.18 27.38
N SER A 163 -14.27 4.88 27.42
CA SER A 163 -14.71 3.97 26.37
C SER A 163 -16.23 3.85 26.40
N THR A 164 -16.85 3.89 25.22
CA THR A 164 -18.29 3.74 25.09
C THR A 164 -18.64 2.63 24.12
N VAL A 165 -19.80 2.02 24.34
CA VAL A 165 -20.43 1.07 23.41
C VAL A 165 -21.87 1.50 23.18
N LEU A 166 -22.24 1.60 21.90
CA LEU A 166 -23.61 1.90 21.50
C LEU A 166 -24.42 0.61 21.48
N LEU A 167 -25.42 0.52 22.34
CA LEU A 167 -26.40 -0.57 22.40
C LEU A 167 -27.59 -0.23 21.53
N GLN A 168 -27.97 -1.14 20.64
CA GLN A 168 -29.16 -1.01 19.80
C GLN A 168 -30.36 -1.69 20.44
N GLY A 169 -31.57 -1.34 20.02
CA GLY A 169 -32.77 -2.05 20.43
C GLY A 169 -32.68 -3.53 20.07
N GLY A 170 -32.96 -4.42 21.04
CA GLY A 170 -32.75 -5.86 20.94
C GLY A 170 -31.39 -6.33 21.47
N ASP A 171 -30.60 -5.45 22.06
CA ASP A 171 -29.34 -5.79 22.73
C ASP A 171 -29.50 -5.82 24.27
N ALA A 172 -28.82 -6.76 24.92
CA ALA A 172 -28.63 -6.75 26.37
C ALA A 172 -27.14 -6.82 26.73
N LEU A 173 -26.71 -5.95 27.62
CA LEU A 173 -25.35 -5.92 28.15
C LEU A 173 -25.33 -6.60 29.52
N ILE A 174 -24.48 -7.61 29.70
CA ILE A 174 -24.36 -8.34 30.97
C ILE A 174 -22.91 -8.30 31.45
N THR A 175 -22.69 -7.89 32.69
CA THR A 175 -21.41 -7.97 33.39
C THR A 175 -21.51 -9.03 34.50
N PHE A 176 -20.61 -10.01 34.45
CA PHE A 176 -20.50 -11.06 35.47
C PHE A 176 -19.43 -10.70 36.49
N GLU A 177 -19.55 -11.20 37.72
CA GLU A 177 -18.49 -11.06 38.73
C GLU A 177 -17.21 -11.80 38.29
N GLU A 178 -17.37 -12.99 37.71
CA GLU A 178 -16.26 -13.83 37.25
C GLU A 178 -16.02 -13.78 35.73
N GLU A 179 -14.77 -13.48 35.32
CA GLU A 179 -14.35 -13.51 33.91
C GLU A 179 -14.53 -14.90 33.26
N LYS A 180 -14.40 -15.96 34.05
CA LYS A 180 -14.50 -17.34 33.57
C LYS A 180 -15.90 -17.64 33.01
N VAL A 181 -16.94 -17.09 33.64
CA VAL A 181 -18.35 -17.27 33.26
C VAL A 181 -18.60 -16.63 31.89
N ALA A 182 -18.22 -15.35 31.73
CA ALA A 182 -18.31 -14.65 30.45
C ALA A 182 -17.58 -15.41 29.31
N SER A 183 -16.38 -15.91 29.60
CA SER A 183 -15.59 -16.68 28.62
C SER A 183 -16.21 -18.03 28.24
N GLN A 184 -16.96 -18.67 29.14
CA GLN A 184 -17.69 -19.90 28.85
C GLN A 184 -18.92 -19.66 27.99
N ILE A 185 -19.67 -18.58 28.28
CA ILE A 185 -20.86 -18.20 27.51
C ILE A 185 -20.48 -17.77 26.09
N LEU A 186 -19.38 -17.04 25.91
CA LEU A 186 -18.88 -16.62 24.59
C LEU A 186 -18.49 -17.79 23.67
N LYS A 187 -18.27 -19.00 24.20
CA LYS A 187 -18.02 -20.20 23.38
C LYS A 187 -19.30 -20.77 22.77
N ILE A 188 -20.47 -20.32 23.20
CA ILE A 188 -21.77 -20.79 22.74
C ILE A 188 -22.19 -19.92 21.55
N ALA A 189 -22.39 -20.54 20.38
CA ALA A 189 -22.73 -19.81 19.16
C ALA A 189 -24.16 -19.21 19.18
N LYS A 190 -25.08 -19.84 19.92
CA LYS A 190 -26.48 -19.44 20.07
C LYS A 190 -27.05 -19.99 21.38
N CYS A 191 -27.59 -19.10 22.21
CA CYS A 191 -28.24 -19.45 23.47
C CYS A 191 -29.76 -19.35 23.30
N THR A 192 -30.50 -20.23 23.97
CA THR A 192 -31.96 -20.17 24.02
C THR A 192 -32.38 -19.97 25.45
N VAL A 193 -32.88 -18.79 25.77
CA VAL A 193 -33.46 -18.45 27.07
C VAL A 193 -34.90 -18.93 27.05
N SER A 194 -35.25 -19.88 27.94
CA SER A 194 -36.62 -20.41 28.03
C SER A 194 -37.34 -19.78 29.21
N TRP A 195 -38.57 -19.33 28.98
CA TRP A 195 -39.43 -18.69 29.99
C TRP A 195 -40.90 -19.04 29.71
N GLU A 196 -41.58 -19.65 30.68
CA GLU A 196 -43.04 -19.96 30.64
C GLU A 196 -43.58 -20.48 29.28
N GLY A 197 -42.83 -21.38 28.63
CA GLY A 197 -43.22 -21.97 27.34
C GLY A 197 -42.83 -21.14 26.10
N MET A 198 -42.31 -19.94 26.27
CA MET A 198 -41.63 -19.15 25.24
C MET A 198 -40.12 -19.39 25.22
N SER A 199 -39.51 -19.16 24.06
CA SER A 199 -38.06 -19.30 23.87
C SER A 199 -37.47 -18.09 23.15
N LEU A 200 -36.53 -17.43 23.82
CA LEU A 200 -35.78 -16.30 23.35
C LEU A 200 -34.45 -16.77 22.79
N ASN A 201 -34.24 -16.53 21.50
CA ASN A 201 -32.97 -16.84 20.86
C ASN A 201 -32.05 -15.63 21.05
N VAL A 202 -30.93 -15.83 21.74
CA VAL A 202 -29.95 -14.77 22.00
C VAL A 202 -28.58 -15.21 21.53
N LYS A 203 -27.81 -14.27 21.00
CA LYS A 203 -26.46 -14.53 20.51
C LYS A 203 -25.44 -13.77 21.35
N PRO A 204 -24.64 -14.46 22.17
CA PRO A 204 -23.57 -13.81 22.91
C PRO A 204 -22.44 -13.40 21.95
N LYS A 205 -21.97 -12.16 22.12
CA LYS A 205 -20.89 -11.54 21.36
C LYS A 205 -19.91 -10.88 22.31
N ARG A 206 -18.64 -10.90 21.92
CA ARG A 206 -17.59 -10.16 22.61
C ARG A 206 -17.73 -8.68 22.28
N ILE A 207 -17.65 -7.85 23.31
CA ILE A 207 -17.71 -6.40 23.15
C ILE A 207 -16.38 -5.90 22.64
N THR A 208 -16.42 -5.08 21.59
CA THR A 208 -15.26 -4.32 21.12
C THR A 208 -15.50 -2.88 21.50
N MET A 209 -14.68 -2.35 22.40
CA MET A 209 -14.82 -0.98 22.87
C MET A 209 -14.08 -0.01 21.95
N ASP A 210 -14.58 1.22 21.88
CA ASP A 210 -13.79 2.31 21.33
C ASP A 210 -12.61 2.66 22.25
N PRO A 211 -11.50 3.17 21.69
CA PRO A 211 -10.33 3.53 22.46
C PRO A 211 -10.69 4.53 23.57
N ALA A 212 -10.41 4.16 24.83
CA ALA A 212 -10.37 5.12 25.92
C ALA A 212 -9.04 5.84 25.89
N VAL A 213 -9.06 7.12 26.24
CA VAL A 213 -7.87 7.97 26.21
C VAL A 213 -7.83 8.79 27.47
N LYS A 214 -6.67 8.77 28.11
CA LYS A 214 -6.34 9.62 29.25
C LYS A 214 -5.11 10.43 28.90
N PHE A 215 -5.19 11.74 29.06
CA PHE A 215 -4.04 12.62 28.86
C PHE A 215 -4.12 13.83 29.78
N GLU A 216 -2.99 14.47 30.00
CA GLU A 216 -2.89 15.70 30.76
C GLU A 216 -2.66 16.89 29.83
N VAL A 217 -3.38 17.98 30.07
CA VAL A 217 -3.11 19.28 29.46
C VAL A 217 -2.44 20.14 30.51
N HIS A 218 -1.17 20.45 30.29
CA HIS A 218 -0.41 21.38 31.10
C HIS A 218 -0.53 22.75 30.43
N LEU A 219 -1.08 23.70 31.18
CA LEU A 219 -1.36 25.06 30.74
C LEU A 219 -0.52 26.01 31.58
N ASP A 220 0.36 26.78 30.94
CA ASP A 220 1.08 27.87 31.59
C ASP A 220 0.50 29.20 31.10
N VAL A 221 0.03 30.01 32.04
CA VAL A 221 -0.43 31.39 31.79
C VAL A 221 0.67 32.35 32.21
N SER A 222 1.18 33.14 31.26
CA SER A 222 2.20 34.14 31.58
C SER A 222 1.62 35.24 32.47
N ARG A 223 2.40 35.65 33.49
CA ARG A 223 2.06 36.79 34.38
C ARG A 223 2.66 38.11 33.90
N LYS A 224 3.59 38.06 32.95
CA LYS A 224 4.31 39.20 32.38
C LYS A 224 3.95 39.47 30.93
N ASP A 225 3.55 38.43 30.18
CA ASP A 225 3.26 38.58 28.76
C ASP A 225 1.78 38.80 28.51
N LEU A 226 1.50 39.79 27.67
CA LEU A 226 0.17 40.15 27.21
C LEU A 226 0.10 40.01 25.69
N LYS A 227 -0.89 39.25 25.22
CA LYS A 227 -1.19 39.16 23.79
C LYS A 227 -2.06 40.34 23.38
N VAL A 228 -1.67 41.01 22.31
CA VAL A 228 -2.44 42.10 21.69
C VAL A 228 -2.81 41.69 20.28
N SER A 229 -4.04 41.99 19.86
CA SER A 229 -4.58 41.63 18.55
C SER A 229 -5.50 42.71 18.02
N ASN A 230 -5.84 42.60 16.74
CA ASN A 230 -6.64 43.59 16.01
C ASN A 230 -5.93 44.96 15.89
N ILE A 231 -4.61 44.94 15.69
CA ILE A 231 -3.81 46.15 15.44
C ILE A 231 -3.81 46.43 13.92
N PRO A 232 -4.19 47.64 13.48
CA PRO A 232 -4.18 47.98 12.07
C PRO A 232 -2.74 48.13 11.54
N PRO A 233 -2.44 47.69 10.31
CA PRO A 233 -1.11 47.80 9.72
C PRO A 233 -0.86 49.22 9.17
N SER A 234 -1.02 50.25 10.00
CA SER A 234 -0.95 51.66 9.59
C SER A 234 0.49 52.18 9.37
N MET A 235 1.50 51.48 9.88
CA MET A 235 2.89 51.93 9.85
C MET A 235 3.90 50.76 9.75
N PRO A 236 5.19 51.04 9.48
CA PRO A 236 6.24 50.04 9.52
C PRO A 236 6.33 49.35 10.89
N GLU A 237 6.78 48.09 10.88
CA GLU A 237 6.80 47.21 12.05
C GLU A 237 7.63 47.77 13.22
N GLU A 238 8.80 48.33 12.94
CA GLU A 238 9.67 48.96 13.94
C GLU A 238 8.93 50.12 14.65
N ARG A 239 8.37 51.05 13.87
CA ARG A 239 7.59 52.17 14.42
C ARG A 239 6.34 51.72 15.18
N MET A 240 5.72 50.61 14.77
CA MET A 240 4.57 50.05 15.48
C MET A 240 4.98 49.52 16.86
N ARG A 241 6.12 48.82 16.96
CA ARG A 241 6.64 48.32 18.24
C ARG A 241 6.89 49.46 19.21
N ASP A 242 7.55 50.54 18.76
CA ASP A 242 7.77 51.74 19.58
C ASP A 242 6.45 52.35 20.09
N ARG A 243 5.43 52.44 19.23
CA ARG A 243 4.11 52.99 19.59
C ARG A 243 3.37 52.11 20.60
N LEU A 244 3.45 50.79 20.44
CA LEU A 244 2.89 49.84 21.38
C LEU A 244 3.61 49.95 22.72
N GLU A 245 4.94 49.93 22.73
CA GLU A 245 5.74 50.07 23.95
C GLU A 245 5.38 51.34 24.73
N ILE A 246 5.34 52.49 24.04
CA ILE A 246 4.96 53.78 24.66
C ILE A 246 3.53 53.73 25.17
N SER A 247 2.59 53.15 24.41
CA SER A 247 1.18 53.07 24.81
C SER A 247 1.01 52.23 26.07
N PHE A 248 1.58 51.02 26.08
CA PHE A 248 1.48 50.07 27.18
C PHE A 248 2.34 50.47 28.40
N SER A 249 3.30 51.37 28.22
CA SER A 249 4.06 51.97 29.33
C SER A 249 3.30 53.04 30.12
N ARG A 250 2.11 53.48 29.68
CA ARG A 250 1.34 54.57 30.33
C ARG A 250 0.55 54.05 31.55
N PRO A 251 0.89 54.47 32.79
CA PRO A 251 0.15 54.06 33.98
C PRO A 251 -1.28 54.62 34.02
N SER A 252 -1.52 55.78 33.40
CA SER A 252 -2.85 56.41 33.33
C SER A 252 -3.89 55.57 32.61
N ARG A 253 -3.47 54.60 31.79
CA ARG A 253 -4.34 53.66 31.07
C ARG A 253 -4.37 52.26 31.70
N GLY A 254 -3.71 52.09 32.86
CA GLY A 254 -3.47 50.79 33.49
C GLY A 254 -2.31 50.01 32.89
N GLY A 255 -1.45 50.68 32.11
CA GLY A 255 -0.17 50.13 31.64
C GLY A 255 0.91 50.14 32.74
N GLY A 256 2.12 49.69 32.39
CA GLY A 256 3.25 49.59 33.30
C GLY A 256 4.56 49.42 32.53
N GLU A 257 5.68 49.35 33.25
CA GLU A 257 7.01 49.26 32.62
C GLU A 257 7.12 48.05 31.69
N VAL A 258 7.40 48.31 30.42
CA VAL A 258 7.52 47.31 29.36
C VAL A 258 8.98 46.89 29.25
N GLU A 259 9.22 45.59 29.32
CA GLU A 259 10.54 44.97 29.12
C GLU A 259 10.80 44.69 27.63
N GLY A 260 9.77 44.35 26.86
CA GLY A 260 9.91 44.08 25.43
C GLY A 260 8.59 44.06 24.67
N VAL A 261 8.67 44.31 23.36
CA VAL A 261 7.53 44.28 22.44
C VAL A 261 7.89 43.51 21.16
N GLU A 262 7.10 42.49 20.87
CA GLU A 262 7.10 41.81 19.58
C GLU A 262 5.82 42.16 18.81
N TYR A 263 5.91 42.31 17.51
CA TYR A 263 4.76 42.61 16.65
C TYR A 263 4.93 41.94 15.31
N ASP A 264 3.88 41.25 14.85
CA ASP A 264 3.78 40.66 13.51
C ASP A 264 2.75 41.42 12.68
N LYS A 265 3.24 42.10 11.65
CA LYS A 265 2.42 42.90 10.73
C LYS A 265 1.45 42.05 9.91
N ASN A 266 1.77 40.78 9.63
CA ASN A 266 0.93 39.92 8.77
C ASN A 266 -0.32 39.46 9.50
N THR A 267 -0.21 39.17 10.79
CA THR A 267 -1.32 38.75 11.64
C THR A 267 -1.99 39.90 12.38
N GLY A 268 -1.34 41.08 12.44
CA GLY A 268 -1.82 42.22 13.23
C GLY A 268 -1.86 41.91 14.73
N THR A 269 -0.93 41.06 15.18
CA THR A 269 -0.82 40.63 16.58
C THR A 269 0.54 41.02 17.15
N GLY A 270 0.57 41.28 18.46
CA GLY A 270 1.78 41.60 19.18
C GLY A 270 1.81 40.93 20.55
N LEU A 271 3.02 40.89 21.12
CA LEU A 271 3.32 40.38 22.45
C LEU A 271 3.97 41.52 23.23
N ILE A 272 3.39 41.88 24.37
CA ILE A 272 3.94 42.90 25.28
C ILE A 272 4.42 42.17 26.52
N THR A 273 5.71 42.25 26.81
CA THR A 273 6.30 41.69 28.04
C THR A 273 6.52 42.82 29.02
N PHE A 274 5.90 42.74 30.19
CA PHE A 274 6.05 43.72 31.27
C PHE A 274 7.16 43.30 32.23
N LEU A 275 7.89 44.29 32.75
CA LEU A 275 8.93 44.05 33.76
C LEU A 275 8.33 43.46 35.05
N HIS A 276 7.18 44.00 35.48
CA HIS A 276 6.50 43.58 36.69
C HIS A 276 5.29 42.68 36.41
N PRO A 277 5.17 41.56 37.14
CA PRO A 277 3.99 40.71 37.04
C PRO A 277 2.74 41.42 37.57
N GLY A 278 1.59 41.13 36.97
CA GLY A 278 0.27 41.63 37.40
C GLY A 278 -0.33 42.71 36.48
N VAL A 279 0.49 43.52 35.81
CA VAL A 279 0.00 44.48 34.80
C VAL A 279 -0.67 43.73 33.63
N ALA A 280 0.00 42.69 33.12
CA ALA A 280 -0.53 41.84 32.06
C ALA A 280 -1.86 41.17 32.46
N GLU A 281 -1.98 40.69 33.70
CA GLU A 281 -3.19 40.02 34.20
C GLU A 281 -4.39 40.97 34.24
N VAL A 282 -4.23 42.16 34.81
CA VAL A 282 -5.29 43.18 34.89
C VAL A 282 -5.74 43.61 33.50
N LEU A 283 -4.79 43.80 32.58
CA LEU A 283 -5.11 44.17 31.20
C LEU A 283 -5.81 43.03 30.44
N ALA A 284 -5.36 41.78 30.62
CA ALA A 284 -5.98 40.60 30.04
C ALA A 284 -7.44 40.43 30.48
N LEU A 285 -7.74 40.63 31.78
CA LEU A 285 -9.10 40.57 32.31
C LEU A 285 -10.01 41.66 31.74
N ARG A 286 -9.46 42.83 31.42
CA ARG A 286 -10.20 43.92 30.78
C ARG A 286 -10.57 43.61 29.33
N GLY A 287 -9.78 42.79 28.64
CA GLY A 287 -10.03 42.32 27.26
C GLY A 287 -9.85 43.37 26.15
N LYS A 288 -9.83 44.66 26.50
CA LYS A 288 -9.72 45.78 25.56
C LYS A 288 -8.77 46.85 26.10
N TYR A 289 -7.93 47.39 25.22
CA TYR A 289 -6.96 48.42 25.56
C TYR A 289 -6.86 49.50 24.48
N LEU A 290 -6.78 50.76 24.91
CA LEU A 290 -6.70 51.90 24.01
C LEU A 290 -5.23 52.20 23.67
N VAL A 291 -4.82 51.85 22.45
CA VAL A 291 -3.46 52.06 21.93
C VAL A 291 -3.41 53.40 21.21
N ASP A 292 -2.35 54.16 21.50
CA ASP A 292 -2.07 55.47 20.90
C ASP A 292 -1.17 55.29 19.67
N LEU A 293 -1.79 55.13 18.50
CA LEU A 293 -1.10 55.05 17.21
C LEU A 293 -1.09 56.43 16.53
N ASP A 294 -1.26 56.51 15.20
CA ASP A 294 -1.57 57.78 14.54
C ASP A 294 -3.00 58.27 14.86
N SER A 295 -3.85 57.36 15.35
CA SER A 295 -5.14 57.61 15.96
C SER A 295 -5.35 56.63 17.12
N GLU A 296 -6.25 56.94 18.04
CA GLU A 296 -6.56 56.03 19.15
C GLU A 296 -7.33 54.81 18.63
N VAL A 297 -6.78 53.61 18.86
CA VAL A 297 -7.35 52.35 18.40
C VAL A 297 -7.63 51.44 19.59
N ASN A 298 -8.79 50.80 19.58
CA ASN A 298 -9.17 49.84 20.60
C ASN A 298 -8.65 48.44 20.23
N ALA A 299 -7.51 48.06 20.79
CA ALA A 299 -6.89 46.76 20.58
C ALA A 299 -7.51 45.72 21.53
N GLN A 300 -7.60 44.48 21.05
CA GLN A 300 -7.99 43.36 21.91
C GLN A 300 -6.77 42.83 22.64
N VAL A 301 -6.88 42.74 23.96
CA VAL A 301 -5.80 42.25 24.82
C VAL A 301 -6.25 40.99 25.54
N GLY A 302 -5.33 40.06 25.73
CA GLY A 302 -5.63 38.80 26.39
C GLY A 302 -4.38 38.12 26.94
N PRO A 303 -4.56 37.08 27.76
CA PRO A 303 -3.45 36.37 28.36
C PRO A 303 -2.72 35.53 27.31
N VAL A 304 -1.45 35.25 27.59
CA VAL A 304 -0.61 34.35 26.78
C VAL A 304 -0.64 32.96 27.40
N TYR A 305 -1.10 32.00 26.62
CA TYR A 305 -1.19 30.60 27.02
C TYR A 305 -0.12 29.77 26.31
N LYS A 306 0.62 28.99 27.08
CA LYS A 306 1.46 27.91 26.57
C LYS A 306 0.82 26.58 26.97
N HIS A 307 0.58 25.73 25.98
CA HIS A 307 -0.09 24.45 26.17
C HIS A 307 0.87 23.30 25.87
N GLN A 308 0.85 22.27 26.71
CA GLN A 308 1.59 21.03 26.47
C GLN A 308 0.69 19.83 26.78
N LEU A 309 0.68 18.86 25.86
CA LEU A 309 0.01 17.58 26.07
C LEU A 309 1.00 16.59 26.68
N CYS A 310 0.67 16.09 27.86
CA CYS A 310 1.50 15.21 28.68
C CYS A 310 0.76 13.89 28.97
N LYS A 311 1.54 12.87 29.37
CA LYS A 311 1.05 11.57 29.90
C LYS A 311 -0.08 10.94 29.07
N PHE A 312 0.07 10.94 27.75
CA PHE A 312 -0.91 10.35 26.83
C PHE A 312 -0.95 8.82 26.97
N GLN A 313 -2.10 8.30 27.36
CA GLN A 313 -2.37 6.88 27.54
C GLN A 313 -3.58 6.49 26.71
N THR A 314 -3.44 5.40 25.96
CA THR A 314 -4.55 4.81 25.19
C THR A 314 -4.85 3.44 25.73
N PHE A 315 -6.14 3.16 25.89
CA PHE A 315 -6.65 1.88 26.34
C PHE A 315 -7.57 1.35 25.26
N CYS A 316 -7.18 0.22 24.66
CA CYS A 316 -7.99 -0.52 23.72
C CYS A 316 -8.11 -1.94 24.26
N GLY A 317 -9.25 -2.26 24.88
CA GLY A 317 -9.49 -3.56 25.50
C GLY A 317 -10.89 -4.07 25.17
N SER A 318 -11.05 -5.39 25.21
CA SER A 318 -12.38 -6.00 25.37
C SER A 318 -12.60 -6.26 26.85
N PRO A 319 -13.74 -5.86 27.44
CA PRO A 319 -14.04 -6.20 28.83
C PRO A 319 -14.13 -7.73 28.90
N LYS A 320 -13.45 -8.32 29.89
CA LYS A 320 -13.35 -9.77 30.00
C LYS A 320 -14.52 -10.39 30.76
N ARG A 321 -15.13 -9.59 31.63
CA ARG A 321 -16.30 -9.92 32.47
C ARG A 321 -17.64 -9.57 31.82
N THR A 322 -17.64 -8.76 30.75
CA THR A 322 -18.87 -8.27 30.11
C THR A 322 -19.11 -8.93 28.76
N ILE A 323 -20.36 -9.32 28.48
CA ILE A 323 -20.81 -9.84 27.19
C ILE A 323 -21.96 -9.00 26.64
N LEU A 324 -22.10 -9.00 25.32
CA LEU A 324 -23.24 -8.42 24.62
C LEU A 324 -24.13 -9.55 24.10
N LEU A 325 -25.36 -9.61 24.54
CA LEU A 325 -26.39 -10.42 23.90
C LEU A 325 -27.04 -9.60 22.80
N THR A 326 -27.14 -10.20 21.63
CA THR A 326 -27.79 -9.59 20.45
C THR A 326 -28.88 -10.52 19.92
N ASP A 327 -29.67 -10.02 18.98
CA ASP A 327 -30.77 -10.73 18.32
C ASP A 327 -31.94 -11.08 19.26
N ILE A 328 -32.09 -10.35 20.38
CA ILE A 328 -33.27 -10.45 21.24
C ILE A 328 -34.43 -9.83 20.45
N LYS A 329 -35.29 -10.68 19.89
CA LYS A 329 -36.49 -10.22 19.18
C LYS A 329 -37.30 -9.33 20.10
N ASP A 330 -37.78 -8.21 19.57
CA ASP A 330 -38.71 -7.34 20.28
C ASP A 330 -39.94 -8.12 20.71
N ILE A 331 -40.04 -8.35 22.02
CA ILE A 331 -41.22 -8.93 22.66
C ILE A 331 -42.06 -7.83 23.32
N LYS A 332 -41.97 -6.59 22.84
CA LYS A 332 -42.63 -5.41 23.40
C LYS A 332 -44.14 -5.57 23.60
N ASP A 333 -44.78 -6.45 22.83
CA ASP A 333 -46.21 -6.73 22.91
C ASP A 333 -46.57 -7.73 24.03
N ILE A 334 -45.58 -8.35 24.70
CA ILE A 334 -45.77 -9.44 25.67
C ILE A 334 -45.08 -9.15 27.01
N MET A 335 -43.91 -8.50 27.00
CA MET A 335 -43.11 -8.24 28.20
C MET A 335 -42.49 -6.83 28.15
N ASP A 336 -42.35 -6.19 29.31
CA ASP A 336 -41.67 -4.91 29.40
C ASP A 336 -40.13 -5.04 29.45
N GLU A 337 -39.42 -3.91 29.55
CA GLU A 337 -37.95 -3.90 29.53
C GLU A 337 -37.33 -4.52 30.79
N GLU A 338 -38.01 -4.42 31.94
CA GLU A 338 -37.54 -4.97 33.23
C GLU A 338 -37.82 -6.48 33.29
N ASP A 339 -38.99 -6.92 32.85
CA ASP A 339 -39.35 -8.33 32.75
C ASP A 339 -38.38 -9.12 31.87
N VAL A 340 -38.02 -8.58 30.70
CA VAL A 340 -37.05 -9.22 29.80
C VAL A 340 -35.67 -9.27 30.44
N GLN A 341 -35.30 -8.23 31.19
CA GLN A 341 -34.04 -8.17 31.92
C GLN A 341 -33.99 -9.27 32.99
N ASP A 342 -35.04 -9.43 33.80
CA ASP A 342 -35.14 -10.45 34.85
C ASP A 342 -35.08 -11.87 34.29
N VAL A 343 -35.78 -12.12 33.17
CA VAL A 343 -35.74 -13.43 32.50
C VAL A 343 -34.33 -13.79 32.01
N ILE A 344 -33.63 -12.81 31.44
CA ILE A 344 -32.24 -13.00 30.98
C ILE A 344 -31.33 -13.19 32.18
N GLU A 345 -31.46 -12.36 33.21
CA GLU A 345 -30.68 -12.44 34.45
C GLU A 345 -30.83 -13.81 35.11
N PHE A 346 -32.05 -14.26 35.36
CA PHE A 346 -32.31 -15.58 35.95
C PHE A 346 -31.72 -16.72 35.11
N HIS A 347 -31.79 -16.63 33.78
CA HIS A 347 -31.21 -17.64 32.90
C HIS A 347 -29.69 -17.72 33.03
N PHE A 348 -29.02 -16.57 33.07
CA PHE A 348 -27.56 -16.46 33.11
C PHE A 348 -26.97 -16.46 34.53
N GLN A 349 -27.79 -16.41 35.58
CA GLN A 349 -27.38 -16.75 36.95
C GLN A 349 -27.38 -18.26 37.19
N ASN A 350 -28.11 -19.04 36.40
CA ASN A 350 -28.22 -20.48 36.60
C ASN A 350 -26.94 -21.23 36.16
N PRO A 351 -26.25 -21.95 37.06
CA PRO A 351 -25.02 -22.67 36.73
C PRO A 351 -25.21 -23.75 35.65
N LYS A 352 -26.42 -24.33 35.53
CA LYS A 352 -26.74 -25.33 34.50
C LYS A 352 -26.64 -24.76 33.09
N ASN A 353 -26.83 -23.45 32.94
CA ASN A 353 -26.71 -22.73 31.67
C ASN A 353 -25.30 -22.17 31.45
N ARG A 354 -24.31 -22.62 32.23
CA ARG A 354 -22.94 -22.06 32.28
C ARG A 354 -22.93 -20.59 32.70
N GLY A 355 -23.97 -20.21 33.45
CA GLY A 355 -24.13 -18.92 34.09
C GLY A 355 -23.35 -18.79 35.40
N GLY A 356 -23.45 -17.63 36.04
CA GLY A 356 -22.82 -17.32 37.31
C GLY A 356 -23.33 -15.98 37.84
N GLU A 357 -22.75 -15.49 38.93
CA GLU A 357 -23.18 -14.24 39.56
C GLU A 357 -23.04 -13.05 38.60
N ILE A 358 -24.12 -12.27 38.51
CA ILE A 358 -24.24 -11.11 37.62
C ILE A 358 -24.08 -9.86 38.48
N GLU A 359 -23.11 -9.03 38.11
CA GLU A 359 -22.86 -7.73 38.73
C GLU A 359 -23.83 -6.67 38.21
N SER A 360 -24.09 -6.69 36.90
CA SER A 360 -25.05 -5.78 36.28
C SER A 360 -25.59 -6.33 34.95
N ILE A 361 -26.85 -6.00 34.66
CA ILE A 361 -27.48 -6.26 33.38
C ILE A 361 -28.25 -5.03 32.93
N LYS A 362 -28.23 -4.75 31.63
CA LYS A 362 -29.11 -3.75 31.02
C LYS A 362 -29.59 -4.19 29.64
N TYR A 363 -30.90 -4.32 29.47
CA TYR A 363 -31.55 -4.56 28.18
C TYR A 363 -31.99 -3.24 27.53
N VAL A 364 -31.94 -3.17 26.19
CA VAL A 364 -32.47 -2.05 25.40
C VAL A 364 -33.58 -2.56 24.50
N SER A 365 -34.79 -2.06 24.73
CA SER A 365 -35.95 -2.40 23.91
C SER A 365 -35.88 -1.78 22.50
N GLY A 366 -36.56 -2.38 21.52
CA GLY A 366 -36.56 -1.98 20.12
C GLY A 366 -36.79 -0.50 19.84
N GLY A 367 -36.10 0.05 18.84
CA GLY A 367 -36.24 1.45 18.45
C GLY A 367 -35.65 2.47 19.45
N LYS A 368 -35.04 2.02 20.55
CA LYS A 368 -34.18 2.84 21.41
C LYS A 368 -32.71 2.54 21.12
N ALA A 369 -31.84 3.48 21.46
CA ALA A 369 -30.40 3.28 21.50
C ALA A 369 -29.85 3.90 22.78
N LEU A 370 -28.95 3.20 23.46
CA LEU A 370 -28.29 3.69 24.68
C LEU A 370 -26.78 3.62 24.51
N GLN A 371 -26.07 4.59 25.11
CA GLN A 371 -24.62 4.59 25.14
C GLN A 371 -24.14 4.10 26.52
N ALA A 372 -23.49 2.95 26.55
CA ALA A 372 -22.89 2.42 27.77
C ALA A 372 -21.48 3.01 27.95
N PHE A 373 -21.22 3.58 29.13
CA PHE A 373 -19.91 4.11 29.50
C PHE A 373 -19.19 3.12 30.40
N PHE A 374 -17.93 2.83 30.09
CA PHE A 374 -17.11 1.95 30.90
C PHE A 374 -16.03 2.74 31.61
N CYS A 375 -15.98 2.57 32.92
CA CYS A 375 -14.85 3.02 33.73
C CYS A 375 -13.91 1.83 33.88
N GLY A 376 -12.61 2.04 33.65
CA GLY A 376 -11.63 1.05 34.06
C GLY A 376 -11.64 0.94 35.58
N ASP A 377 -11.54 -0.27 36.11
CA ASP A 377 -11.05 -0.48 37.47
C ASP A 377 -9.63 0.11 37.47
N ALA A 378 -9.53 1.37 37.88
CA ALA A 378 -8.27 1.89 38.37
C ALA A 378 -8.01 1.07 39.63
N GLY A 379 -7.34 -0.07 39.46
CA GLY A 379 -6.86 -0.85 40.58
C GLY A 379 -6.18 0.14 41.50
N ASN A 380 -6.65 0.21 42.75
CA ASN A 380 -5.88 0.78 43.84
C ASN A 380 -4.55 0.01 43.83
N ARG A 381 -3.58 0.50 43.08
CA ARG A 381 -2.19 0.31 43.44
C ARG A 381 -2.00 1.28 44.58
N GLU A 382 -2.37 0.79 45.77
CA GLU A 382 -1.79 1.27 47.01
C GLU A 382 -0.27 1.12 46.82
N ASP A 383 0.41 2.26 46.73
CA ASP A 383 1.87 2.35 46.81
C ASP A 383 2.34 1.96 48.22
#